data_AF-A0A418MKG3-F1
#
_entry.id   AF-A0A418MKG3-F1
#
_cell.length_a   1.000
_cell.length_b   1.000
_cell.length_c   1.000
_cell.angle_alpha   90.00
_cell.angle_beta   90.00
_cell.angle_gamma   90.00
#
_symmetry.space_group_name_H-M   'P 1'
#
loop_
_entity.id
_entity.type
_entity.pdbx_description
1 polymer ?
#
loop_
_entity_poly.entity_id
_entity_poly.type
_entity_poly.pdbx_seq_one_letter_code
_entity_poly.pdbx_strand_id
1 'polypeptide(L)'
;MTIAVNQLWLYAATSNDYAMALGAAGAMGVPLNQVTGNFSKAWTVVSTGQACVIAVGGAALNALYYNPCGWENPSHQVGGHTPFSMLSRPVMSLPGQNLFVNAAGVSAIDTLRLAVAFTYAAINGQLSTYLLQYPAPIAPTERCVGNLSVTCPCMSGQPAILSPTGPKQVAAQSTPYWGVDCAAAVTATFFDCIVRHYGVPQVWGRYINQVPGVCDGLTVAEGNLLHSHGVKVLPIYNGFASAVGTQSGQQAAFAAIQRARDLGIPTKTPIFADIEVNYAVDGEWILAWVKAIMGADYHAGIYANPITGPFSSAYCQALAQFTELASQLLIWSNEREPGISSRSTVPAWNPAKPSCASTVVAWQYGENGSLCPQGIDTDLFLPSLYQQLW
;
A
#
# COMPACT_ATOMS: atom_id res chain seq x y z
N MET A 1 -3.99 19.09 33.79
CA MET A 1 -2.55 19.35 33.76
C MET A 1 -2.05 18.90 32.41
N THR A 2 -1.41 19.79 31.64
CA THR A 2 -0.83 19.48 30.32
C THR A 2 0.48 18.71 30.47
N ILE A 3 0.92 18.05 29.39
CA ILE A 3 2.24 17.40 29.35
C ILE A 3 3.28 18.47 29.05
N ALA A 4 4.31 18.59 29.89
CA ALA A 4 5.42 19.49 29.62
C ALA A 4 6.17 19.05 28.35
N VAL A 5 6.64 19.99 27.53
CA VAL A 5 7.35 19.68 26.27
C VAL A 5 8.53 18.74 26.48
N ASN A 6 9.26 18.88 27.59
CA ASN A 6 10.38 18.01 27.95
C ASN A 6 9.95 16.59 28.41
N GLN A 7 8.66 16.33 28.57
CA GLN A 7 8.09 15.02 28.86
C GLN A 7 7.42 14.40 27.63
N LEU A 8 7.53 15.00 26.44
CA LEU A 8 6.95 14.49 25.21
C LEU A 8 8.04 13.97 24.28
N TRP A 9 7.84 12.75 23.78
CA TRP A 9 8.74 12.10 22.83
C TRP A 9 7.97 11.65 21.60
N LEU A 10 8.60 11.75 20.43
CA LEU A 10 8.10 11.18 19.19
C LEU A 10 9.05 10.07 18.75
N TYR A 11 8.49 8.89 18.49
CA TYR A 11 9.24 7.73 18.04
C TYR A 11 8.79 7.32 16.64
N ALA A 12 9.75 7.13 15.74
CA ALA A 12 9.52 6.62 14.39
C ALA A 12 10.53 5.50 14.08
N ALA A 13 10.10 4.49 13.32
CA ALA A 13 10.95 3.35 12.95
C ALA A 13 11.28 3.29 11.45
N THR A 14 10.85 4.28 10.67
CA THR A 14 11.26 4.46 9.26
C THR A 14 11.81 5.87 9.06
N SER A 15 12.65 6.07 8.04
CA SER A 15 13.20 7.41 7.74
C SER A 15 12.12 8.42 7.36
N ASN A 16 11.03 7.97 6.71
CA ASN A 16 9.92 8.83 6.31
C ASN A 16 9.08 9.28 7.51
N ASP A 17 8.71 8.33 8.37
CA ASP A 17 7.97 8.64 9.61
C ASP A 17 8.83 9.47 10.56
N TYR A 18 10.16 9.28 10.53
CA TYR A 18 11.10 10.08 11.31
C TYR A 18 11.12 11.54 10.86
N ALA A 19 11.04 11.80 9.56
CA ALA A 19 10.88 13.16 9.03
C ALA A 19 9.55 13.79 9.47
N MET A 20 8.46 13.01 9.50
CA MET A 20 7.16 13.49 10.01
C MET A 20 7.19 13.80 11.50
N ALA A 21 7.86 12.95 12.28
CA ALA A 21 8.06 13.16 13.71
C ALA A 21 8.86 14.45 13.96
N LEU A 22 9.90 14.72 13.16
CA LEU A 22 10.63 15.99 13.22
C LEU A 22 9.75 17.19 12.83
N GLY A 23 8.91 17.05 11.80
CA GLY A 23 7.97 18.09 11.38
C GLY A 23 6.94 18.43 12.46
N ALA A 24 6.34 17.41 13.07
CA ALA A 24 5.39 17.58 14.18
C ALA A 24 6.07 18.20 15.42
N ALA A 25 7.27 17.72 15.77
CA ALA A 25 8.05 18.27 16.87
C ALA A 25 8.39 19.75 16.65
N GLY A 26 8.93 20.09 15.46
CA GLY A 26 9.29 21.45 15.10
C GLY A 26 8.10 22.41 15.08
N ALA A 27 6.95 21.97 14.55
CA ALA A 27 5.74 22.79 14.53
C ALA A 27 5.23 23.12 15.95
N MET A 28 5.43 22.22 16.90
CA MET A 28 4.86 22.29 18.25
C MET A 28 5.87 22.68 19.34
N GLY A 29 7.11 23.00 18.96
CA GLY A 29 8.16 23.40 19.91
C GLY A 29 8.68 22.25 20.78
N VAL A 30 8.50 20.99 20.38
CA VAL A 30 9.13 19.85 21.04
C VAL A 30 10.62 19.84 20.68
N PRO A 31 11.54 19.78 21.66
CA PRO A 31 12.96 19.67 21.40
C PRO A 31 13.29 18.50 20.45
N LEU A 32 14.06 18.76 19.39
CA LEU A 32 14.35 17.74 18.37
C LEU A 32 15.13 16.54 18.91
N ASN A 33 15.86 16.69 20.02
CA ASN A 33 16.50 15.57 20.72
C ASN A 33 15.51 14.62 21.43
N GLN A 34 14.21 14.97 21.44
CA GLN A 34 13.11 14.11 21.88
C GLN A 34 12.37 13.42 20.71
N VAL A 35 12.90 13.56 19.49
CA VAL A 35 12.51 12.76 18.34
C VAL A 35 13.53 11.64 18.17
N THR A 36 13.13 10.40 18.48
CA THR A 36 14.03 9.26 18.45
C THR A 36 13.66 8.27 17.36
N GLY A 37 14.69 7.77 16.69
CA GLY A 37 14.59 6.67 15.73
C GLY A 37 15.02 5.35 16.32
N ASN A 38 15.43 5.34 17.59
CA ASN A 38 16.06 4.21 18.26
C ASN A 38 15.02 3.47 19.11
N PHE A 39 14.78 2.20 18.76
CA PHE A 39 13.79 1.37 19.44
C PHE A 39 14.07 1.17 20.92
N SER A 40 15.32 0.86 21.30
CA SER A 40 15.71 0.65 22.71
C SER A 40 15.49 1.92 23.55
N LYS A 41 15.75 3.10 22.96
CA LYS A 41 15.45 4.37 23.62
C LYS A 41 13.96 4.58 23.79
N ALA A 42 13.15 4.37 22.74
CA ALA A 42 11.71 4.48 22.81
C ALA A 42 11.12 3.52 23.87
N TRP A 43 11.55 2.26 23.87
CA TRP A 43 11.17 1.26 24.87
C TRP A 43 11.43 1.75 26.29
N THR A 44 12.66 2.23 26.56
CA THR A 44 13.06 2.72 27.88
C THR A 44 12.19 3.91 28.31
N VAL A 45 11.85 4.81 27.40
CA VAL A 45 11.02 5.98 27.74
C VAL A 45 9.59 5.54 28.06
N VAL A 46 8.98 4.66 27.24
CA VAL A 46 7.62 4.13 27.48
C VAL A 46 7.54 3.37 28.80
N SER A 47 8.54 2.56 29.13
CA SER A 47 8.53 1.70 30.32
C SER A 47 8.63 2.45 31.65
N THR A 48 9.02 3.73 31.63
CA THR A 48 9.12 4.56 32.84
C THR A 48 7.79 5.18 33.26
N GLY A 49 6.90 5.46 32.29
CA GLY A 49 5.70 6.27 32.51
C GLY A 49 5.94 7.75 32.85
N GLN A 50 7.20 8.22 32.84
CA GLN A 50 7.56 9.60 33.17
C GLN A 50 7.43 10.56 31.98
N ALA A 51 7.17 10.03 30.79
CA ALA A 51 7.02 10.75 29.55
C ALA A 51 5.89 10.14 28.71
N CYS A 52 5.31 10.97 27.84
CA CYS A 52 4.40 10.53 26.80
C CYS A 52 5.19 10.24 25.53
N VAL A 53 5.12 9.02 25.01
CA VAL A 53 5.69 8.66 23.71
C VAL A 53 4.57 8.57 22.68
N ILE A 54 4.71 9.33 21.60
CA ILE A 54 3.86 9.25 20.43
C ILE A 54 4.57 8.38 19.39
N ALA A 55 3.98 7.23 19.07
CA ALA A 55 4.41 6.36 17.99
C ALA A 55 3.95 6.94 16.65
N VAL A 56 4.88 7.44 15.85
CA VAL A 56 4.63 8.06 14.54
C VAL A 56 4.83 7.01 13.45
N GLY A 57 3.73 6.64 12.81
CA GLY A 57 3.71 5.67 11.72
C GLY A 57 3.56 4.21 12.17
N GLY A 58 3.06 3.37 11.26
CA GLY A 58 2.74 1.98 11.54
C GLY A 58 3.94 1.14 12.00
N ALA A 59 5.16 1.49 11.57
CA ALA A 59 6.36 0.78 11.99
C ALA A 59 6.70 1.01 13.47
N ALA A 60 6.58 2.25 13.95
CA ALA A 60 6.76 2.57 15.36
C ALA A 60 5.66 1.95 16.22
N LEU A 61 4.41 1.97 15.72
CA LEU A 61 3.26 1.32 16.35
C LEU A 61 3.49 -0.18 16.53
N ASN A 62 3.83 -0.88 15.45
CA ASN A 62 4.08 -2.33 15.49
C ASN A 62 5.27 -2.68 16.38
N ALA A 63 6.35 -1.90 16.31
CA ALA A 63 7.54 -2.12 17.13
C ALA A 63 7.23 -2.02 18.62
N LEU A 64 6.51 -0.98 19.05
CA LEU A 64 6.14 -0.81 20.45
C LEU A 64 5.01 -1.73 20.89
N TYR A 65 4.10 -2.17 20.01
CA TYR A 65 2.99 -3.03 20.44
C TYR A 65 3.36 -4.53 20.43
N TYR A 66 3.93 -5.01 19.32
CA TYR A 66 4.24 -6.42 19.11
C TYR A 66 5.74 -6.74 19.07
N ASN A 67 6.60 -5.77 18.76
CA ASN A 67 8.00 -6.04 18.39
C ASN A 67 8.16 -7.24 17.41
N PRO A 68 7.45 -7.23 16.27
CA PRO A 68 7.39 -8.39 15.36
C PRO A 68 8.71 -8.61 14.60
N CYS A 69 9.61 -7.63 14.61
CA CYS A 69 10.95 -7.76 14.06
C CYS A 69 11.94 -8.49 14.99
N GLY A 70 11.53 -8.80 16.23
CA GLY A 70 12.42 -9.39 17.22
C GLY A 70 13.62 -8.51 17.57
N TRP A 71 13.41 -7.20 17.58
CA TRP A 71 14.45 -6.25 17.96
C TRP A 71 14.82 -6.44 19.44
N GLU A 72 16.12 -6.41 19.71
CA GLU A 72 16.63 -6.43 21.08
C GLU A 72 16.00 -5.29 21.88
N ASN A 73 15.52 -5.62 23.07
CA ASN A 73 14.88 -4.69 23.99
C ASN A 73 15.58 -4.70 25.35
N PRO A 74 15.53 -3.58 26.10
CA PRO A 74 16.12 -3.46 27.44
C PRO A 74 15.66 -4.52 28.46
N SER A 75 14.51 -5.16 28.23
CA SER A 75 13.97 -6.19 29.12
C SER A 75 14.37 -7.61 28.70
N HIS A 76 15.19 -7.77 27.65
CA HIS A 76 15.63 -9.05 27.08
C HIS A 76 14.47 -10.02 26.76
N GLN A 77 13.29 -9.47 26.46
CA GLN A 77 12.13 -10.26 26.07
C GLN A 77 12.28 -10.78 24.64
N VAL A 78 11.71 -11.96 24.37
CA VAL A 78 11.66 -12.53 23.03
C VAL A 78 10.79 -11.65 22.13
N GLY A 79 11.15 -11.55 20.84
CA GLY A 79 10.34 -10.87 19.82
C GLY A 79 8.91 -11.41 19.74
N GLY A 80 7.98 -10.57 19.29
CA GLY A 80 6.56 -10.93 19.14
C GLY A 80 5.67 -10.49 20.31
N HIS A 81 6.24 -10.08 21.43
CA HIS A 81 5.49 -9.48 22.54
C HIS A 81 6.22 -8.26 23.13
N THR A 82 5.44 -7.30 23.63
CA THR A 82 5.93 -6.18 24.45
C THR A 82 5.03 -6.03 25.68
N PRO A 83 5.48 -5.36 26.76
CA PRO A 83 4.63 -5.09 27.91
C PRO A 83 3.74 -3.86 27.68
N PHE A 84 3.74 -3.28 26.48
CA PHE A 84 3.15 -1.98 26.21
C PHE A 84 1.71 -2.06 25.73
N SER A 85 0.93 -1.05 26.07
CA SER A 85 -0.42 -0.83 25.57
C SER A 85 -0.53 0.53 24.91
N MET A 86 -1.41 0.64 23.92
CA MET A 86 -1.55 1.87 23.14
C MET A 86 -2.81 2.65 23.51
N LEU A 87 -2.75 3.97 23.31
CA LEU A 87 -3.89 4.88 23.33
C LEU A 87 -4.09 5.44 21.93
N SER A 88 -5.22 5.12 21.29
CA SER A 88 -5.58 5.62 19.94
C SER A 88 -6.37 6.92 19.97
N ARG A 89 -6.03 7.81 20.92
CA ARG A 89 -6.69 9.10 21.11
C ARG A 89 -5.69 10.12 21.66
N PRO A 90 -5.92 11.43 21.45
CA PRO A 90 -5.13 12.47 22.08
C PRO A 90 -5.19 12.34 23.60
N VAL A 91 -4.06 12.60 24.25
CA VAL A 91 -3.92 12.61 25.70
C VAL A 91 -3.53 14.00 26.17
N MET A 92 -4.09 14.42 27.30
CA MET A 92 -3.82 15.74 27.88
C MET A 92 -2.94 15.65 29.13
N SER A 93 -2.67 14.44 29.62
CA SER A 93 -1.83 14.13 30.78
C SER A 93 -0.96 12.93 30.47
N LEU A 94 0.10 12.72 31.26
CA LEU A 94 0.98 11.56 31.08
C LEU A 94 0.16 10.25 31.06
N PRO A 95 0.37 9.39 30.07
CA PRO A 95 -0.46 8.20 29.88
C PRO A 95 -0.21 7.15 30.99
N GLY A 96 0.98 7.14 31.59
CA GLY A 96 1.37 6.21 32.64
C GLY A 96 2.38 5.18 32.16
N GLN A 97 2.80 4.30 33.08
CA GLN A 97 3.79 3.27 32.77
C GLN A 97 3.30 2.33 31.68
N ASN A 98 4.19 1.98 30.75
CA ASN A 98 3.91 1.04 29.66
C ASN A 98 2.81 1.49 28.68
N LEU A 99 2.42 2.77 28.71
CA LEU A 99 1.42 3.31 27.80
C LEU A 99 2.06 4.29 26.82
N PHE A 100 1.75 4.12 25.55
CA PHE A 100 2.15 5.05 24.49
C PHE A 100 0.93 5.48 23.66
N VAL A 101 1.09 6.56 22.91
CA VAL A 101 0.04 7.12 22.06
C VAL A 101 0.28 6.70 20.62
N ASN A 102 -0.75 6.16 19.97
CA ASN A 102 -0.69 5.74 18.57
C ASN A 102 -1.04 6.91 17.63
N ALA A 103 -0.06 7.42 16.91
CA ALA A 103 -0.26 8.41 15.84
C ALA A 103 0.05 7.81 14.45
N ALA A 104 -0.14 6.50 14.27
CA ALA A 104 -0.07 5.87 12.96
C ALA A 104 -1.39 6.09 12.22
N GLY A 105 -1.32 6.70 11.04
CA GLY A 105 -2.44 6.83 10.12
C GLY A 105 -2.35 5.79 9.00
N VAL A 106 -3.43 5.67 8.23
CA VAL A 106 -3.48 4.86 7.00
C VAL A 106 -2.44 5.37 6.00
N SER A 107 -2.32 6.68 5.88
CA SER A 107 -1.37 7.36 4.99
C SER A 107 -0.24 8.08 5.73
N ALA A 108 0.75 8.51 4.96
CA ALA A 108 1.81 9.43 5.39
C ALA A 108 1.22 10.77 5.92
N ILE A 109 0.24 11.33 5.21
CA ILE A 109 -0.38 12.60 5.62
C ILE A 109 -1.25 12.42 6.86
N ASP A 110 -1.92 11.28 7.00
CA ASP A 110 -2.71 10.96 8.19
C ASP A 110 -1.83 10.74 9.41
N THR A 111 -0.70 10.05 9.23
CA THR A 111 0.34 9.91 10.26
C THR A 111 0.84 11.28 10.70
N LEU A 112 1.14 12.18 9.76
CA LEU A 112 1.56 13.54 10.09
C LEU A 112 0.45 14.33 10.81
N ARG A 113 -0.79 14.26 10.32
CA ARG A 113 -1.94 14.95 10.93
C ARG A 113 -2.20 14.45 12.35
N LEU A 114 -2.14 13.14 12.57
CA LEU A 114 -2.25 12.52 13.88
C LEU A 114 -1.12 12.95 14.79
N ALA A 115 0.12 12.89 14.33
CA ALA A 115 1.28 13.31 15.10
C ALA A 115 1.15 14.78 15.53
N VAL A 116 0.81 15.69 14.60
CA VAL A 116 0.59 17.10 14.90
C VAL A 116 -0.58 17.30 15.87
N ALA A 117 -1.73 16.67 15.63
CA ALA A 117 -2.91 16.80 16.48
C ALA A 117 -2.65 16.30 17.91
N PHE A 118 -1.98 15.15 18.05
CA PHE A 118 -1.76 14.51 19.34
C PHE A 118 -0.64 15.21 20.12
N THR A 119 0.41 15.68 19.44
CA THR A 119 1.42 16.54 20.03
C THR A 119 0.82 17.88 20.48
N TYR A 120 -0.02 18.51 19.65
CA TYR A 120 -0.71 19.75 20.02
C TYR A 120 -1.57 19.55 21.26
N ALA A 121 -2.40 18.52 21.28
CA ALA A 121 -3.25 18.16 22.40
C ALA A 121 -2.44 17.97 23.69
N ALA A 122 -1.37 17.16 23.63
CA ALA A 122 -0.52 16.89 24.80
C ALA A 122 0.03 18.17 25.45
N ILE A 123 0.49 19.12 24.65
CA ILE A 123 1.14 20.34 25.11
C ILE A 123 0.12 21.39 25.57
N ASN A 124 -0.98 21.54 24.83
CA ASN A 124 -1.95 22.62 25.04
C ASN A 124 -3.14 22.21 25.92
N GLY A 125 -3.30 20.92 26.23
CA GLY A 125 -4.40 20.40 27.03
C GLY A 125 -5.75 20.37 26.33
N GLN A 126 -5.79 20.70 25.04
CA GLN A 126 -6.97 20.72 24.20
C GLN A 126 -6.57 20.55 22.73
N LEU A 127 -7.50 20.06 21.90
CA LEU A 127 -7.35 20.10 20.46
C LEU A 127 -7.72 21.49 19.94
N SER A 128 -6.95 21.98 18.97
CA SER A 128 -7.37 23.14 18.18
C SER A 128 -8.63 22.78 17.39
N THR A 129 -9.52 23.74 17.18
CA THR A 129 -10.72 23.57 16.34
C THR A 129 -10.38 23.10 14.93
N TYR A 130 -9.22 23.53 14.40
CA TYR A 130 -8.69 23.10 13.10
C TYR A 130 -8.12 21.67 13.11
N LEU A 131 -7.86 21.09 14.29
CA LEU A 131 -7.32 19.74 14.48
C LEU A 131 -8.37 18.78 15.06
N LEU A 132 -9.65 19.19 15.16
CA LEU A 132 -10.74 18.33 15.62
C LEU A 132 -11.07 17.20 14.63
N GLN A 133 -10.74 17.38 13.35
CA GLN A 133 -10.95 16.40 12.29
C GLN A 133 -9.64 15.69 11.94
N TYR A 134 -9.02 15.03 12.92
CA TYR A 134 -7.90 14.12 12.64
C TYR A 134 -8.43 12.74 12.20
N PRO A 135 -7.72 12.03 11.31
CA PRO A 135 -8.12 10.71 10.82
C PRO A 135 -8.05 9.67 11.94
N ALA A 136 -8.80 8.56 11.83
CA ALA A 136 -8.72 7.49 12.82
C ALA A 136 -7.33 6.83 12.81
N PRO A 137 -6.66 6.64 13.97
CA PRO A 137 -5.43 5.87 14.03
C PRO A 137 -5.65 4.40 13.61
N ILE A 138 -4.70 3.83 12.89
CA ILE A 138 -4.75 2.41 12.48
C ILE A 138 -4.45 1.47 13.66
N ALA A 139 -4.91 0.22 13.57
CA ALA A 139 -4.58 -0.81 14.56
C ALA A 139 -3.15 -1.35 14.35
N PRO A 140 -2.46 -1.81 15.42
CA PRO A 140 -1.16 -2.47 15.31
C PRO A 140 -1.32 -3.81 14.62
N THR A 141 -0.27 -4.23 13.91
CA THR A 141 -0.19 -5.54 13.25
C THR A 141 1.09 -6.26 13.65
N GLU A 142 1.11 -7.58 13.61
CA GLU A 142 2.31 -8.41 13.89
C GLU A 142 3.31 -8.42 12.73
N ARG A 143 3.38 -7.34 11.94
CA ARG A 143 4.25 -7.24 10.78
C ARG A 143 5.55 -6.53 11.11
N CYS A 144 6.68 -7.19 10.85
CA CYS A 144 7.98 -6.54 10.91
C CYS A 144 8.13 -5.50 9.79
N VAL A 145 8.18 -4.23 10.19
CA VAL A 145 8.40 -3.07 9.32
C VAL A 145 9.29 -2.05 10.04
N GLY A 146 10.17 -1.39 9.29
CA GLY A 146 11.10 -0.39 9.82
C GLY A 146 12.48 -0.96 10.20
N ASN A 147 13.26 -0.15 10.91
CA ASN A 147 14.61 -0.48 11.34
C ASN A 147 14.75 -0.25 12.85
N LEU A 148 15.62 -1.04 13.48
CA LEU A 148 15.96 -0.94 14.91
C LEU A 148 16.39 0.48 15.32
N SER A 149 17.09 1.16 14.41
CA SER A 149 17.54 2.53 14.57
C SER A 149 17.45 3.26 13.23
N VAL A 150 16.77 4.40 13.20
CA VAL A 150 16.78 5.33 12.07
C VAL A 150 17.45 6.64 12.45
N THR A 151 18.24 7.17 11.54
CA THR A 151 18.86 8.50 11.67
C THR A 151 18.17 9.47 10.71
N CYS A 152 18.21 10.77 11.02
CA CYS A 152 17.64 11.77 10.13
C CYS A 152 18.37 11.75 8.78
N PRO A 153 17.65 11.64 7.64
CA PRO A 153 18.23 11.92 6.32
C PRO A 153 18.76 13.35 6.22
N CYS A 154 18.24 14.27 7.04
CA CYS A 154 18.63 15.67 7.11
C CYS A 154 20.00 15.93 7.75
N MET A 155 20.60 14.95 8.43
CA MET A 155 21.90 15.11 9.12
C MET A 155 23.08 14.46 8.38
N SER A 156 22.84 13.70 7.31
CA SER A 156 23.91 13.30 6.39
C SER A 156 24.23 14.47 5.46
N GLY A 157 24.94 15.47 5.99
CA GLY A 157 25.45 16.59 5.21
C GLY A 157 26.48 16.13 4.18
N GLN A 158 26.03 15.78 2.98
CA GLN A 158 26.80 15.92 1.75
C GLN A 158 25.84 16.26 0.59
N PRO A 159 26.11 17.33 -0.18
CA PRO A 159 25.44 17.50 -1.46
C PRO A 159 25.95 16.40 -2.39
N ALA A 160 25.07 15.51 -2.83
CA ALA A 160 25.42 14.50 -3.82
C ALA A 160 25.65 15.20 -5.18
N ILE A 161 26.90 15.60 -5.41
CA ILE A 161 27.40 15.91 -6.75
C ILE A 161 27.46 14.58 -7.48
N LEU A 162 26.65 14.46 -8.52
CA LEU A 162 26.72 13.39 -9.51
C LEU A 162 28.11 13.42 -10.15
N SER A 163 28.85 12.32 -10.08
CA SER A 163 29.88 12.00 -11.08
C SER A 163 29.95 10.50 -11.33
N PRO A 164 30.16 10.06 -12.58
CA PRO A 164 29.83 8.72 -13.03
C PRO A 164 31.08 7.83 -13.15
N THR A 165 31.04 6.66 -12.53
CA THR A 165 31.87 5.50 -12.92
C THR A 165 31.03 4.24 -12.75
N GLY A 166 30.56 3.67 -13.86
CA GLY A 166 29.70 2.47 -13.89
C GLY A 166 30.46 1.15 -13.74
N PRO A 167 29.89 0.02 -14.20
CA PRO A 167 28.48 -0.33 -14.25
C PRO A 167 28.20 -1.51 -13.30
N LYS A 168 27.29 -1.33 -12.36
CA LYS A 168 26.35 -2.40 -12.00
C LYS A 168 24.99 -1.87 -12.40
N GLN A 169 24.41 -2.46 -13.45
CA GLN A 169 23.07 -2.13 -13.92
C GLN A 169 22.07 -2.44 -12.79
N VAL A 170 21.84 -1.47 -11.92
CA VAL A 170 20.56 -1.33 -11.23
C VAL A 170 19.70 -0.58 -12.23
N ALA A 171 18.75 -1.27 -12.86
CA ALA A 171 17.82 -0.65 -13.79
C ALA A 171 17.21 0.58 -13.10
N ALA A 172 17.34 1.75 -13.72
CA ALA A 172 16.66 2.95 -13.27
C ALA A 172 15.16 2.61 -13.18
N GLN A 173 14.59 2.62 -11.98
CA GLN A 173 13.15 2.55 -11.82
C GLN A 173 12.59 3.84 -12.42
N SER A 174 12.10 3.71 -13.65
CA SER A 174 11.33 4.74 -14.32
C SER A 174 10.07 5.02 -13.49
N THR A 175 9.69 6.29 -13.40
CA THR A 175 8.53 6.72 -12.62
C THR A 175 7.28 5.92 -13.01
N PRO A 176 6.58 5.28 -12.06
CA PRO A 176 5.35 4.54 -12.37
C PRO A 176 4.29 5.44 -12.99
N TYR A 177 3.48 4.85 -13.86
CA TYR A 177 2.31 5.48 -14.46
C TYR A 177 1.17 5.49 -13.45
N TRP A 178 0.51 6.63 -13.31
CA TRP A 178 -0.69 6.73 -12.47
C TRP A 178 -1.93 6.33 -13.27
N GLY A 179 -2.82 5.58 -12.65
CA GLY A 179 -4.10 5.24 -13.24
C GLY A 179 -5.15 4.95 -12.17
N VAL A 180 -6.27 4.45 -12.64
CA VAL A 180 -7.44 4.13 -11.82
C VAL A 180 -8.03 2.82 -12.28
N ASP A 181 -8.85 2.20 -11.46
CA ASP A 181 -9.76 1.15 -11.89
C ASP A 181 -11.17 1.39 -11.33
N CYS A 182 -12.16 0.76 -11.94
CA CYS A 182 -13.53 0.84 -11.45
C CYS A 182 -14.41 -0.32 -11.96
N ALA A 183 -15.43 -0.64 -11.17
CA ALA A 183 -16.49 -1.57 -11.53
C ALA A 183 -17.41 -1.05 -12.65
N ALA A 184 -17.83 0.21 -12.56
CA ALA A 184 -18.80 0.85 -13.45
C ALA A 184 -18.24 1.12 -14.85
N ALA A 185 -19.12 1.24 -15.84
CA ALA A 185 -18.78 1.64 -17.20
C ALA A 185 -18.26 3.09 -17.27
N VAL A 186 -17.21 3.29 -18.06
CA VAL A 186 -16.62 4.61 -18.30
C VAL A 186 -17.42 5.35 -19.37
N THR A 187 -18.19 6.34 -18.94
CA THR A 187 -18.84 7.31 -19.83
C THR A 187 -17.97 8.56 -19.95
N ALA A 188 -18.19 9.38 -20.99
CA ALA A 188 -17.47 10.65 -21.14
C ALA A 188 -17.63 11.56 -19.91
N THR A 189 -18.85 11.65 -19.36
CA THR A 189 -19.11 12.44 -18.14
C THR A 189 -18.35 11.89 -16.92
N PHE A 190 -18.27 10.57 -16.78
CA PHE A 190 -17.51 9.97 -15.69
C PHE A 190 -16.00 10.21 -15.86
N PHE A 191 -15.48 10.03 -17.08
CA PHE A 191 -14.09 10.34 -17.42
C PHE A 191 -13.72 11.79 -17.08
N ASP A 192 -14.55 12.75 -17.51
CA ASP A 192 -14.34 14.18 -17.24
C ASP A 192 -14.35 14.50 -15.73
N CYS A 193 -15.18 13.80 -14.95
CA CYS A 193 -15.19 13.91 -13.51
C CYS A 193 -13.83 13.48 -12.91
N ILE A 194 -13.29 12.34 -13.35
CA ILE A 194 -11.98 11.86 -12.90
C ILE A 194 -10.88 12.86 -13.26
N VAL A 195 -10.86 13.36 -14.50
CA VAL A 195 -9.88 14.37 -14.93
C VAL A 195 -9.94 15.62 -14.05
N ARG A 196 -11.15 16.09 -13.72
CA ARG A 196 -11.34 17.29 -12.90
C ARG A 196 -10.90 17.11 -11.45
N HIS A 197 -11.17 15.95 -10.85
CA HIS A 197 -11.00 15.76 -9.39
C HIS A 197 -9.72 15.02 -9.00
N TYR A 198 -9.26 14.09 -9.85
CA TYR A 198 -8.10 13.24 -9.58
C TYR A 198 -6.95 13.48 -10.56
N GLY A 199 -7.25 13.93 -11.78
CA GLY A 199 -6.27 14.15 -12.85
C GLY A 199 -6.43 13.12 -13.97
N VAL A 200 -5.70 13.33 -15.07
CA VAL A 200 -5.81 12.48 -16.27
C VAL A 200 -5.14 11.12 -16.00
N PRO A 201 -5.90 10.00 -16.00
CA PRO A 201 -5.33 8.67 -15.83
C PRO A 201 -4.54 8.26 -17.07
N GLN A 202 -3.45 7.52 -16.87
CA GLN A 202 -2.67 6.96 -17.97
C GLN A 202 -3.05 5.50 -18.23
N VAL A 203 -3.61 4.83 -17.22
CA VAL A 203 -4.14 3.48 -17.26
C VAL A 203 -5.53 3.48 -16.63
N TRP A 204 -6.44 2.68 -17.19
CA TRP A 204 -7.74 2.39 -16.61
C TRP A 204 -7.95 0.88 -16.50
N GLY A 205 -8.06 0.35 -15.29
CA GLY A 205 -8.43 -1.03 -15.02
C GLY A 205 -9.91 -1.27 -15.25
N ARG A 206 -10.25 -2.23 -16.13
CA ARG A 206 -11.63 -2.53 -16.49
C ARG A 206 -11.91 -4.01 -16.53
N TYR A 207 -13.00 -4.38 -15.87
CA TYR A 207 -13.58 -5.72 -15.95
C TYR A 207 -14.00 -6.02 -17.38
N ILE A 208 -13.45 -7.05 -17.99
CA ILE A 208 -13.77 -7.41 -19.37
C ILE A 208 -15.11 -8.13 -19.47
N ASN A 209 -15.55 -8.81 -18.42
CA ASN A 209 -16.86 -9.46 -18.31
C ASN A 209 -17.80 -8.65 -17.42
N GLN A 210 -19.10 -8.84 -17.63
CA GLN A 210 -20.12 -8.33 -16.72
C GLN A 210 -20.37 -9.34 -15.60
N VAL A 211 -20.52 -8.85 -14.38
CA VAL A 211 -21.04 -9.62 -13.24
C VAL A 211 -22.18 -8.80 -12.61
N PRO A 212 -23.44 -9.26 -12.73
CA PRO A 212 -24.60 -8.48 -12.25
C PRO A 212 -24.46 -8.05 -10.78
N GLY A 213 -24.62 -6.76 -10.53
CA GLY A 213 -24.49 -6.18 -9.19
C GLY A 213 -23.05 -5.99 -8.70
N VAL A 214 -22.05 -6.35 -9.51
CA VAL A 214 -20.63 -6.23 -9.18
C VAL A 214 -19.91 -5.32 -10.18
N CYS A 215 -19.97 -5.61 -11.49
CA CYS A 215 -19.32 -4.79 -12.52
C CYS A 215 -20.07 -4.81 -13.86
N ASP A 216 -19.97 -3.71 -14.62
CA ASP A 216 -20.74 -3.51 -15.86
C ASP A 216 -20.16 -4.27 -17.07
N GLY A 217 -18.88 -4.61 -17.03
CA GLY A 217 -18.16 -5.21 -18.15
C GLY A 217 -17.81 -4.21 -19.25
N LEU A 218 -16.58 -4.31 -19.75
CA LEU A 218 -16.05 -3.46 -20.80
C LEU A 218 -16.77 -3.71 -22.12
N THR A 219 -16.98 -2.64 -22.88
CA THR A 219 -17.46 -2.69 -24.27
C THR A 219 -16.42 -2.14 -25.24
N VAL A 220 -16.54 -2.47 -26.53
CA VAL A 220 -15.66 -1.92 -27.58
C VAL A 220 -15.76 -0.39 -27.66
N ALA A 221 -16.98 0.16 -27.50
CA ALA A 221 -17.19 1.60 -27.53
C ALA A 221 -16.50 2.32 -26.35
N GLU A 222 -16.56 1.72 -25.16
CA GLU A 222 -15.87 2.22 -23.96
C GLU A 222 -14.34 2.13 -24.10
N GLY A 223 -13.82 1.02 -24.65
CA GLY A 223 -12.39 0.89 -24.97
C GLY A 223 -11.92 1.99 -25.93
N ASN A 224 -12.67 2.22 -27.02
CA ASN A 224 -12.37 3.28 -27.98
C ASN A 224 -12.41 4.69 -27.34
N LEU A 225 -13.34 4.94 -26.42
CA LEU A 225 -13.39 6.19 -25.67
C LEU A 225 -12.08 6.39 -24.88
N LEU A 226 -11.66 5.39 -24.10
CA LEU A 226 -10.42 5.45 -23.33
C LEU A 226 -9.18 5.66 -24.22
N HIS A 227 -9.07 4.94 -25.34
CA HIS A 227 -7.97 5.10 -26.29
C HIS A 227 -7.97 6.47 -26.96
N SER A 228 -9.14 7.05 -27.25
CA SER A 228 -9.24 8.39 -27.83
C SER A 228 -8.67 9.49 -26.91
N HIS A 229 -8.62 9.22 -25.61
CA HIS A 229 -7.99 10.08 -24.59
C HIS A 229 -6.54 9.68 -24.26
N GLY A 230 -5.95 8.75 -25.01
CA GLY A 230 -4.59 8.27 -24.79
C GLY A 230 -4.43 7.41 -23.52
N VAL A 231 -5.52 6.84 -23.01
CA VAL A 231 -5.52 6.00 -21.82
C VAL A 231 -5.39 4.54 -22.21
N LYS A 232 -4.49 3.81 -21.54
CA LYS A 232 -4.32 2.37 -21.70
C LYS A 232 -5.34 1.59 -20.88
N VAL A 233 -5.85 0.50 -21.42
CA VAL A 233 -6.79 -0.38 -20.71
C VAL A 233 -6.04 -1.54 -20.08
N LEU A 234 -6.26 -1.78 -18.78
CA LEU A 234 -5.83 -2.99 -18.08
C LEU A 234 -7.02 -3.97 -17.96
N PRO A 235 -7.00 -5.11 -18.67
CA PRO A 235 -8.08 -6.09 -18.65
C PRO A 235 -8.15 -6.88 -17.33
N ILE A 236 -9.32 -6.88 -16.69
CA ILE A 236 -9.59 -7.61 -15.43
C ILE A 236 -10.67 -8.66 -15.67
N TYR A 237 -10.47 -9.89 -15.21
CA TYR A 237 -11.46 -10.96 -15.27
C TYR A 237 -11.83 -11.41 -13.86
N ASN A 238 -13.12 -11.34 -13.52
CA ASN A 238 -13.66 -11.72 -12.22
C ASN A 238 -14.85 -12.69 -12.32
N GLY A 239 -14.96 -13.43 -13.44
CA GLY A 239 -16.04 -14.41 -13.67
C GLY A 239 -15.87 -15.71 -12.88
N PHE A 240 -15.44 -15.64 -11.62
CA PHE A 240 -15.24 -16.76 -10.71
C PHE A 240 -15.33 -16.26 -9.24
N ALA A 241 -15.67 -17.17 -8.32
CA ALA A 241 -15.80 -16.86 -6.87
C ALA A 241 -14.87 -17.71 -5.98
N SER A 242 -14.03 -18.54 -6.60
CA SER A 242 -13.02 -19.37 -5.93
C SER A 242 -11.94 -19.75 -6.92
N ALA A 243 -10.68 -19.73 -6.47
CA ALA A 243 -9.49 -20.01 -7.25
C ALA A 243 -8.83 -21.33 -6.81
N VAL A 244 -9.61 -22.42 -6.78
CA VAL A 244 -9.15 -23.74 -6.34
C VAL A 244 -9.26 -24.76 -7.48
N GLY A 245 -8.21 -25.54 -7.68
CA GLY A 245 -8.17 -26.68 -8.58
C GLY A 245 -7.89 -26.36 -10.04
N THR A 246 -7.17 -27.28 -10.69
CA THR A 246 -6.73 -27.17 -12.09
C THR A 246 -7.87 -26.88 -13.08
N GLN A 247 -9.00 -27.60 -12.99
CA GLN A 247 -10.10 -27.47 -13.95
C GLN A 247 -10.76 -26.08 -13.90
N SER A 248 -10.98 -25.55 -12.70
CA SER A 248 -11.56 -24.21 -12.52
C SER A 248 -10.62 -23.13 -13.07
N GLY A 249 -9.30 -23.26 -12.86
CA GLY A 249 -8.31 -22.31 -13.39
C GLY A 249 -8.28 -22.28 -14.92
N GLN A 250 -8.39 -23.44 -15.57
CA GLN A 250 -8.49 -23.53 -17.03
C GLN A 250 -9.79 -22.88 -17.55
N GLN A 251 -10.92 -23.15 -16.90
CA GLN A 251 -12.22 -22.58 -17.30
C GLN A 251 -12.23 -21.06 -17.18
N ALA A 252 -11.72 -20.52 -16.07
CA ALA A 252 -11.58 -19.08 -15.88
C ALA A 252 -10.70 -18.46 -16.96
N ALA A 253 -9.53 -19.06 -17.25
CA ALA A 253 -8.63 -18.55 -18.28
C ALA A 253 -9.26 -18.56 -19.67
N PHE A 254 -9.92 -19.66 -20.07
CA PHE A 254 -10.58 -19.73 -21.38
C PHE A 254 -11.72 -18.73 -21.54
N ALA A 255 -12.51 -18.51 -20.48
CA ALA A 255 -13.53 -17.48 -20.48
C ALA A 255 -12.92 -16.07 -20.62
N ALA A 256 -11.83 -15.78 -19.90
CA ALA A 256 -11.12 -14.51 -20.00
C ALA A 256 -10.52 -14.28 -21.40
N ILE A 257 -9.88 -15.30 -21.99
CA ILE A 257 -9.33 -15.27 -23.35
C ILE A 257 -10.44 -15.02 -24.38
N GLN A 258 -11.57 -15.73 -24.27
CA GLN A 258 -12.68 -15.53 -25.18
C GLN A 258 -13.18 -14.09 -25.10
N ARG A 259 -13.35 -13.57 -23.88
CA ARG A 259 -13.83 -12.21 -23.71
C ARG A 259 -12.84 -11.16 -24.23
N ALA A 260 -11.55 -11.37 -24.03
CA ALA A 260 -10.51 -10.51 -24.59
C ALA A 260 -10.56 -10.49 -26.14
N ARG A 261 -10.76 -11.65 -26.77
CA ARG A 261 -10.91 -11.74 -28.24
C ARG A 261 -12.17 -11.04 -28.74
N ASP A 262 -13.30 -11.22 -28.06
CA ASP A 262 -14.58 -10.57 -28.43
C ASP A 262 -14.49 -9.03 -28.38
N LEU A 263 -13.66 -8.51 -27.48
CA LEU A 263 -13.38 -7.08 -27.33
C LEU A 263 -12.31 -6.56 -28.29
N GLY A 264 -11.64 -7.45 -29.02
CA GLY A 264 -10.53 -7.09 -29.91
C GLY A 264 -9.24 -6.72 -29.17
N ILE A 265 -9.04 -7.20 -27.94
CA ILE A 265 -7.82 -6.98 -27.17
C ILE A 265 -6.66 -7.71 -27.87
N PRO A 266 -5.59 -6.99 -28.27
CA PRO A 266 -4.44 -7.58 -28.95
C PRO A 266 -3.81 -8.71 -28.14
N THR A 267 -3.23 -9.70 -28.83
CA THR A 267 -2.34 -10.66 -28.16
C THR A 267 -1.13 -9.93 -27.57
N LYS A 268 -0.41 -10.59 -26.65
CA LYS A 268 0.65 -10.03 -25.80
C LYS A 268 0.18 -8.99 -24.77
N THR A 269 -1.10 -8.62 -24.75
CA THR A 269 -1.68 -7.85 -23.66
C THR A 269 -1.83 -8.75 -22.41
N PRO A 270 -1.54 -8.24 -21.20
CA PRO A 270 -1.78 -8.99 -19.98
C PRO A 270 -3.28 -9.02 -19.64
N ILE A 271 -3.75 -10.14 -19.07
CA ILE A 271 -5.10 -10.29 -18.54
C ILE A 271 -4.98 -10.65 -17.06
N PHE A 272 -5.60 -9.85 -16.18
CA PHE A 272 -5.53 -10.03 -14.74
C PHE A 272 -6.75 -10.80 -14.22
N ALA A 273 -6.53 -11.92 -13.55
CA ALA A 273 -7.56 -12.55 -12.74
C ALA A 273 -7.72 -11.81 -11.41
N ASP A 274 -8.97 -11.52 -11.04
CA ASP A 274 -9.33 -10.81 -9.81
C ASP A 274 -9.53 -11.80 -8.66
N ILE A 275 -8.52 -11.93 -7.79
CA ILE A 275 -8.56 -12.80 -6.62
C ILE A 275 -8.74 -11.96 -5.37
N GLU A 276 -9.98 -11.87 -4.92
CA GLU A 276 -10.37 -11.21 -3.68
C GLU A 276 -9.76 -11.88 -2.44
N VAL A 277 -9.52 -11.10 -1.39
CA VAL A 277 -8.85 -11.55 -0.15
C VAL A 277 -9.55 -12.73 0.54
N ASN A 278 -10.87 -12.85 0.37
CA ASN A 278 -11.69 -13.89 0.97
C ASN A 278 -11.85 -15.15 0.09
N TYR A 279 -11.31 -15.16 -1.13
CA TYR A 279 -11.39 -16.33 -1.99
C TYR A 279 -10.49 -17.44 -1.46
N ALA A 280 -10.96 -18.69 -1.56
CA ALA A 280 -10.08 -19.84 -1.46
C ALA A 280 -9.18 -19.88 -2.70
N VAL A 281 -7.88 -20.11 -2.50
CA VAL A 281 -6.86 -20.13 -3.57
C VAL A 281 -5.91 -21.30 -3.36
N ASP A 282 -5.57 -22.04 -4.42
CA ASP A 282 -4.49 -23.03 -4.41
C ASP A 282 -3.49 -22.83 -5.56
N GLY A 283 -2.34 -23.52 -5.45
CA GLY A 283 -1.29 -23.41 -6.46
C GLY A 283 -1.67 -24.03 -7.81
N GLU A 284 -2.54 -25.04 -7.82
CA GLU A 284 -2.98 -25.71 -9.06
C GLU A 284 -3.78 -24.76 -9.95
N TRP A 285 -4.70 -24.00 -9.36
CA TRP A 285 -5.49 -23.00 -10.07
C TRP A 285 -4.61 -21.92 -10.68
N ILE A 286 -3.63 -21.41 -9.93
CA ILE A 286 -2.67 -20.38 -10.41
C ILE A 286 -1.90 -20.92 -11.62
N LEU A 287 -1.37 -22.14 -11.55
CA LEU A 287 -0.65 -22.75 -12.66
C LEU A 287 -1.54 -23.00 -13.88
N ALA A 288 -2.79 -23.43 -13.65
CA ALA A 288 -3.76 -23.65 -14.71
C ALA A 288 -4.12 -22.35 -15.44
N TRP A 289 -4.37 -21.27 -14.70
CA TRP A 289 -4.59 -19.93 -15.24
C TRP A 289 -3.42 -19.48 -16.11
N VAL A 290 -2.21 -19.49 -15.54
CA VAL A 290 -1.00 -18.99 -16.22
C VAL A 290 -0.73 -19.76 -17.52
N LYS A 291 -0.75 -21.09 -17.48
CA LYS A 291 -0.49 -21.93 -18.65
C LYS A 291 -1.49 -21.71 -19.77
N ALA A 292 -2.78 -21.57 -19.43
CA ALA A 292 -3.83 -21.35 -20.42
C ALA A 292 -3.74 -19.95 -21.08
N ILE A 293 -3.54 -18.89 -20.28
CA ILE A 293 -3.39 -17.52 -20.77
C ILE A 293 -2.19 -17.40 -21.72
N MET A 294 -1.03 -17.94 -21.31
CA MET A 294 0.18 -17.94 -22.13
C MET A 294 0.03 -18.79 -23.40
N GLY A 295 -0.65 -19.93 -23.32
CA GLY A 295 -0.94 -20.77 -24.48
C GLY A 295 -1.80 -20.08 -25.54
N ALA A 296 -2.54 -19.04 -25.16
CA ALA A 296 -3.32 -18.19 -26.06
C ALA A 296 -2.60 -16.90 -26.50
N ASP A 297 -1.29 -16.81 -26.25
CA ASP A 297 -0.43 -15.68 -26.59
C ASP A 297 -0.72 -14.38 -25.83
N TYR A 298 -1.36 -14.45 -24.67
CA TYR A 298 -1.52 -13.32 -23.74
C TYR A 298 -0.52 -13.46 -22.57
N HIS A 299 -0.33 -12.40 -21.79
CA HIS A 299 0.45 -12.47 -20.55
C HIS A 299 -0.46 -12.68 -19.34
N ALA A 300 -0.05 -13.56 -18.42
CA ALA A 300 -0.86 -13.86 -17.25
C ALA A 300 -0.64 -12.80 -16.16
N GLY A 301 -1.74 -12.22 -15.69
CA GLY A 301 -1.77 -11.34 -14.53
C GLY A 301 -2.67 -11.89 -13.42
N ILE A 302 -2.38 -11.54 -12.16
CA ILE A 302 -3.29 -11.73 -11.02
C ILE A 302 -3.32 -10.44 -10.18
N TYR A 303 -4.52 -9.95 -9.90
CA TYR A 303 -4.80 -9.02 -8.82
C TYR A 303 -5.05 -9.83 -7.53
N ALA A 304 -4.37 -9.49 -6.45
CA ALA A 304 -4.55 -10.16 -5.17
C ALA A 304 -3.95 -9.39 -3.99
N ASN A 305 -4.38 -9.78 -2.79
CA ASN A 305 -3.76 -9.37 -1.52
C ASN A 305 -2.55 -10.27 -1.18
N PRO A 306 -1.30 -9.75 -1.19
CA PRO A 306 -0.13 -10.56 -0.86
C PRO A 306 0.16 -10.67 0.64
N ILE A 307 -0.60 -9.98 1.50
CA ILE A 307 -0.43 -9.96 2.96
C ILE A 307 -1.43 -10.88 3.64
N THR A 308 -2.71 -10.76 3.28
CA THR A 308 -3.85 -11.39 3.90
C THR A 308 -4.48 -12.40 2.95
N GLY A 309 -5.00 -13.50 3.48
CA GLY A 309 -5.63 -14.55 2.68
C GLY A 309 -4.63 -15.57 2.10
N PRO A 310 -5.13 -16.54 1.33
CA PRO A 310 -4.35 -17.71 0.93
C PRO A 310 -3.44 -17.47 -0.29
N PHE A 311 -3.58 -16.35 -1.01
CA PHE A 311 -2.89 -16.11 -2.27
C PHE A 311 -1.39 -16.29 -2.19
N SER A 312 -0.70 -15.63 -1.24
CA SER A 312 0.76 -15.71 -1.13
C SER A 312 1.24 -17.15 -0.89
N SER A 313 0.55 -17.92 -0.06
CA SER A 313 0.91 -19.34 0.16
C SER A 313 0.69 -20.19 -1.09
N ALA A 314 -0.44 -20.02 -1.77
CA ALA A 314 -0.78 -20.73 -3.00
C ALA A 314 0.22 -20.41 -4.13
N TYR A 315 0.55 -19.12 -4.30
CA TYR A 315 1.54 -18.67 -5.27
C TYR A 315 2.92 -19.27 -5.00
N CYS A 316 3.39 -19.27 -3.75
CA CYS A 316 4.70 -19.85 -3.43
C CYS A 316 4.74 -21.37 -3.59
N GLN A 317 3.61 -22.07 -3.34
CA GLN A 317 3.48 -23.50 -3.66
C GLN A 317 3.54 -23.75 -5.17
N ALA A 318 2.84 -22.93 -5.97
CA ALA A 318 2.89 -23.01 -7.42
C ALA A 318 4.31 -22.75 -7.96
N LEU A 319 5.00 -21.74 -7.43
CA LEU A 319 6.38 -21.41 -7.81
C LEU A 319 7.35 -22.56 -7.53
N ALA A 320 7.17 -23.29 -6.43
CA ALA A 320 7.99 -24.46 -6.11
C ALA A 320 7.83 -25.61 -7.14
N GLN A 321 6.69 -25.67 -7.83
CA GLN A 321 6.43 -26.63 -8.91
C GLN A 321 6.81 -26.11 -10.30
N PHE A 322 6.82 -24.80 -10.49
CA PHE A 322 7.08 -24.15 -11.77
C PHE A 322 7.85 -22.85 -11.56
N THR A 323 9.18 -22.94 -11.59
CA THR A 323 10.09 -21.85 -11.20
C THR A 323 9.99 -20.61 -12.09
N GLU A 324 9.63 -20.80 -13.35
CA GLU A 324 9.43 -19.75 -14.34
C GLU A 324 8.20 -18.87 -14.03
N LEU A 325 7.31 -19.31 -13.12
CA LEU A 325 6.19 -18.53 -12.65
C LEU A 325 6.62 -17.14 -12.15
N ALA A 326 7.78 -17.04 -11.51
CA ALA A 326 8.27 -15.77 -10.97
C ALA A 326 8.50 -14.69 -12.04
N SER A 327 8.82 -15.08 -13.29
CA SER A 327 9.00 -14.15 -14.41
C SER A 327 7.81 -14.11 -15.37
N GLN A 328 6.95 -15.14 -15.36
CA GLN A 328 5.83 -15.27 -16.28
C GLN A 328 4.51 -14.72 -15.75
N LEU A 329 4.32 -14.70 -14.42
CA LEU A 329 3.11 -14.17 -13.79
C LEU A 329 3.35 -12.74 -13.29
N LEU A 330 2.55 -11.82 -13.83
CA LEU A 330 2.49 -10.43 -13.40
C LEU A 330 1.55 -10.29 -12.21
N ILE A 331 2.01 -9.65 -11.13
CA ILE A 331 1.18 -9.41 -9.95
C ILE A 331 0.79 -7.94 -9.89
N TRP A 332 -0.51 -7.71 -9.74
CA TRP A 332 -1.10 -6.47 -9.29
C TRP A 332 -1.42 -6.62 -7.80
N SER A 333 -0.63 -5.96 -6.97
CA SER A 333 -0.84 -6.02 -5.51
C SER A 333 -1.90 -5.02 -5.13
N ASN A 334 -2.89 -5.43 -4.33
CA ASN A 334 -3.82 -4.48 -3.71
C ASN A 334 -3.32 -3.95 -2.35
N GLU A 335 -2.11 -4.32 -1.97
CA GLU A 335 -1.47 -3.85 -0.75
C GLU A 335 -0.14 -3.18 -1.08
N ARG A 336 0.34 -2.22 -0.30
CA ARG A 336 -0.30 -1.62 0.89
C ARG A 336 -1.25 -0.51 0.47
N GLU A 337 -2.19 -0.13 1.31
CA GLU A 337 -3.16 0.92 0.95
C GLU A 337 -2.94 2.21 1.75
N PRO A 338 -2.04 3.11 1.31
CA PRO A 338 -1.98 4.47 1.88
C PRO A 338 -3.23 5.30 1.60
N GLY A 339 -4.16 4.86 0.76
CA GLY A 339 -5.44 5.51 0.50
C GLY A 339 -5.48 6.31 -0.79
N ILE A 340 -6.70 6.63 -1.21
CA ILE A 340 -7.02 7.35 -2.45
C ILE A 340 -6.27 8.68 -2.53
N SER A 341 -5.71 8.97 -3.70
CA SER A 341 -5.10 10.28 -3.96
C SER A 341 -5.28 10.73 -5.41
N SER A 342 -5.09 12.02 -5.67
CA SER A 342 -5.00 12.52 -7.04
C SER A 342 -3.63 12.19 -7.63
N ARG A 343 -3.52 12.26 -8.96
CA ARG A 343 -2.25 12.07 -9.70
C ARG A 343 -1.11 12.94 -9.17
N SER A 344 -1.41 14.17 -8.71
CA SER A 344 -0.41 15.10 -8.17
C SER A 344 0.11 14.73 -6.78
N THR A 345 -0.58 13.84 -6.07
CA THR A 345 -0.28 13.43 -4.69
C THR A 345 -0.13 11.92 -4.56
N VAL A 346 0.29 11.27 -5.64
CA VAL A 346 0.52 9.83 -5.71
C VAL A 346 1.60 9.41 -4.69
N PRO A 347 1.43 8.29 -3.95
CA PRO A 347 2.46 7.78 -3.06
C PRO A 347 3.67 7.28 -3.85
N ALA A 348 4.82 7.17 -3.16
CA ALA A 348 5.98 6.47 -3.72
C ALA A 348 5.67 4.96 -3.86
N TRP A 349 6.11 4.35 -4.96
CA TRP A 349 5.95 2.92 -5.24
C TRP A 349 6.40 2.04 -4.06
N ASN A 350 5.45 1.33 -3.44
CA ASN A 350 5.73 0.45 -2.31
C ASN A 350 4.66 -0.67 -2.16
N PRO A 351 4.36 -1.45 -3.21
CA PRO A 351 3.45 -2.57 -3.07
C PRO A 351 4.02 -3.66 -2.16
N ALA A 352 3.12 -4.37 -1.51
CA ALA A 352 3.40 -5.66 -0.94
C ALA A 352 3.66 -6.71 -2.05
N LYS A 353 4.27 -7.81 -1.67
CA LYS A 353 4.56 -8.93 -2.55
C LYS A 353 4.57 -10.24 -1.76
N PRO A 354 4.36 -11.40 -2.42
CA PRO A 354 4.59 -12.69 -1.79
C PRO A 354 6.00 -12.80 -1.19
N SER A 355 6.17 -13.65 -0.18
CA SER A 355 7.46 -13.86 0.49
C SER A 355 8.52 -14.55 -0.41
N CYS A 356 8.08 -15.20 -1.48
CA CYS A 356 8.93 -15.83 -2.49
C CYS A 356 9.14 -14.93 -3.73
N ALA A 357 10.01 -15.36 -4.64
CA ALA A 357 10.33 -14.62 -5.87
C ALA A 357 9.06 -14.32 -6.69
N SER A 358 8.89 -13.06 -7.09
CA SER A 358 7.66 -12.57 -7.72
C SER A 358 7.90 -11.30 -8.54
N THR A 359 7.05 -11.09 -9.54
CA THR A 359 7.07 -9.91 -10.42
C THR A 359 5.83 -9.05 -10.16
N VAL A 360 5.94 -8.13 -9.20
CA VAL A 360 4.89 -7.14 -8.91
C VAL A 360 5.07 -5.92 -9.82
N VAL A 361 4.06 -5.65 -10.65
CA VAL A 361 4.13 -4.65 -11.72
C VAL A 361 3.00 -3.63 -11.69
N ALA A 362 1.97 -3.88 -10.88
CA ALA A 362 0.91 -2.93 -10.59
C ALA A 362 0.64 -2.89 -9.09
N TRP A 363 0.11 -1.77 -8.62
CA TRP A 363 -0.20 -1.55 -7.22
C TRP A 363 -1.46 -0.69 -7.07
N GLN A 364 -2.54 -1.29 -6.57
CA GLN A 364 -3.67 -0.55 -6.07
C GLN A 364 -3.33 -0.06 -4.66
N TYR A 365 -3.25 1.25 -4.50
CA TYR A 365 -2.79 1.87 -3.27
C TYR A 365 -3.90 2.59 -2.52
N GLY A 366 -5.09 2.69 -3.11
CA GLY A 366 -6.23 3.32 -2.47
C GLY A 366 -7.53 2.92 -3.13
N GLU A 367 -8.54 2.69 -2.30
CA GLU A 367 -9.86 2.25 -2.74
C GLU A 367 -10.98 3.25 -2.40
N ASN A 368 -12.13 3.12 -3.06
CA ASN A 368 -13.39 3.78 -2.72
C ASN A 368 -13.36 5.31 -2.82
N GLY A 369 -12.69 5.85 -3.84
CA GLY A 369 -12.68 7.28 -4.13
C GLY A 369 -14.06 7.80 -4.50
N SER A 370 -14.62 8.72 -3.72
CA SER A 370 -16.03 9.13 -3.79
C SER A 370 -16.30 10.52 -4.38
N LEU A 371 -15.28 11.21 -4.93
CA LEU A 371 -15.49 12.53 -5.55
C LEU A 371 -16.26 12.45 -6.87
N CYS A 372 -16.34 11.26 -7.48
CA CYS A 372 -17.16 10.98 -8.64
C CYS A 372 -18.20 9.89 -8.32
N PRO A 373 -19.44 10.00 -8.82
CA PRO A 373 -20.57 9.17 -8.35
C PRO A 373 -20.36 7.66 -8.48
N GLN A 374 -19.60 7.23 -9.49
CA GLN A 374 -19.38 5.82 -9.80
C GLN A 374 -18.29 5.15 -8.95
N GLY A 375 -17.49 5.93 -8.21
CA GLY A 375 -16.36 5.40 -7.46
C GLY A 375 -15.15 5.04 -8.33
N ILE A 376 -13.94 5.22 -7.81
CA ILE A 376 -12.71 4.69 -8.40
C ILE A 376 -11.76 4.19 -7.32
N ASP A 377 -10.88 3.30 -7.73
CA ASP A 377 -9.66 2.97 -7.01
C ASP A 377 -8.46 3.61 -7.72
N THR A 378 -7.34 3.78 -7.02
CA THR A 378 -6.16 4.48 -7.54
C THR A 378 -4.93 3.59 -7.54
N ASP A 379 -4.21 3.63 -8.66
CA ASP A 379 -3.16 2.67 -8.96
C ASP A 379 -1.86 3.32 -9.44
N LEU A 380 -0.80 2.54 -9.28
CA LEU A 380 0.46 2.72 -9.97
C LEU A 380 0.80 1.52 -10.84
N PHE A 381 1.40 1.79 -12.00
CA PHE A 381 1.81 0.77 -12.95
C PHE A 381 3.27 0.96 -13.35
N LEU A 382 4.09 -0.09 -13.23
CA LEU A 382 5.46 -0.02 -13.68
C LEU A 382 5.53 0.16 -15.20
N PRO A 383 6.52 0.90 -15.72
CA PRO A 383 6.66 1.12 -17.16
C PRO A 383 6.78 -0.15 -18.00
N SER A 384 7.31 -1.23 -17.42
CA SER A 384 7.33 -2.55 -18.06
C SER A 384 5.93 -3.09 -18.35
N LEU A 385 4.96 -2.87 -17.46
CA LEU A 385 3.56 -3.26 -17.68
C LEU A 385 2.87 -2.32 -18.66
N TYR A 386 3.03 -1.00 -18.48
CA TYR A 386 2.35 0.02 -19.29
C TYR A 386 2.52 -0.19 -20.79
N GLN A 387 3.71 -0.59 -21.24
CA GLN A 387 4.01 -0.83 -22.66
C GLN A 387 3.24 -2.02 -23.27
N GLN A 388 2.69 -2.89 -22.44
CA GLN A 388 1.99 -4.11 -22.85
C GLN A 388 0.46 -3.95 -22.80
N LEU A 389 -0.04 -2.89 -22.16
CA LEU A 389 -1.47 -2.64 -22.01
C LEU A 389 -2.13 -2.22 -23.33
N TRP A 390 -3.43 -2.46 -23.42
CA TRP A 390 -4.25 -2.21 -24.61
C TRP A 390 -4.38 -0.72 -24.89
#